data_AF-A0A6B3GZ58-F1
#
_entry.id   AF-A0A6B3GZ58-F1
#
_cell.length_a   1.000
_cell.length_b   1.000
_cell.length_c   1.000
_cell.angle_alpha   90.00
_cell.angle_beta   90.00
_cell.angle_gamma   90.00
#
_symmetry.space_group_name_H-M   'P 1'
#
loop_
_entity.id
_entity.type
_entity.pdbx_description
1 polymer ?
#
loop_
_entity_poly.entity_id
_entity_poly.type
_entity_poly.pdbx_seq_one_letter_code
_entity_poly.pdbx_strand_id
1 'polypeptide(L)'
;AYLHATTLLEDHFDRQLQRDAGMPHTYYGLLVQLSQAPRRRMRMTELARNAKITRSRLSHAIARLEKNGWVRREDCPSDKRGQNAVLTDDGLDMLRRSAPGHVEAV
;
A
#
# COMPACT_ATOMS: atom_id res chain seq x y z
N ALA A 1 24.56 -14.13 4.79
CA ALA A 1 24.06 -13.43 5.99
C ALA A 1 22.98 -12.40 5.65
N TYR A 2 23.26 -11.36 4.85
CA TYR A 2 22.30 -10.30 4.51
C TYR A 2 20.99 -10.78 3.85
N LEU A 3 21.07 -11.56 2.76
CA LEU A 3 19.89 -12.07 2.05
C LEU A 3 18.96 -12.93 2.93
N HIS A 4 19.55 -13.69 3.86
CA HIS A 4 18.78 -14.52 4.79
C HIS A 4 18.05 -13.67 5.82
N ALA A 5 18.70 -12.63 6.34
CA ALA A 5 18.09 -11.69 7.28
C ALA A 5 16.94 -10.91 6.62
N THR A 6 17.09 -10.47 5.37
CA THR A 6 16.01 -9.76 4.65
C THR A 6 14.80 -10.66 4.42
N THR A 7 15.00 -11.93 4.04
CA THR A 7 13.89 -12.86 3.82
C THR A 7 13.14 -13.18 5.11
N LEU A 8 13.84 -13.41 6.23
CA LEU A 8 13.19 -13.65 7.52
C LEU A 8 12.39 -12.45 8.00
N LEU A 9 12.89 -11.24 7.73
CA LEU A 9 12.25 -9.99 8.11
C LEU A 9 10.99 -9.72 7.26
N GLU A 10 11.05 -9.95 5.96
CA GLU A 10 9.88 -9.89 5.07
C GLU A 10 8.80 -10.90 5.49
N ASP A 11 9.18 -12.15 5.75
CA ASP A 11 8.24 -13.19 6.21
C ASP A 11 7.64 -12.86 7.59
N HIS A 12 8.42 -12.27 8.50
CA HIS A 12 7.92 -11.80 9.78
C HIS A 12 6.85 -10.71 9.60
N PHE A 13 7.11 -9.69 8.77
CA PHE A 13 6.15 -8.63 8.49
C PHE A 13 4.92 -9.13 7.74
N ASP A 14 5.10 -10.02 6.76
CA ASP A 14 3.98 -10.62 6.04
C ASP A 14 3.08 -11.40 7.00
N ARG A 15 3.64 -12.22 7.91
CA ARG A 15 2.85 -12.96 8.90
C ARG A 15 2.16 -12.04 9.91
N GLN A 16 2.83 -10.98 10.37
CA GLN A 16 2.24 -10.02 11.28
C GLN A 16 1.07 -9.28 10.60
N LEU A 17 1.29 -8.68 9.44
CA LEU A 17 0.26 -7.91 8.74
C LEU A 17 -0.88 -8.80 8.22
N GLN A 18 -0.60 -10.05 7.87
CA GLN A 18 -1.64 -10.99 7.50
C GLN A 18 -2.54 -11.35 8.69
N ARG A 19 -2.01 -11.41 9.93
CA ARG A 19 -2.80 -11.62 11.15
C ARG A 19 -3.57 -10.37 11.56
N ASP A 20 -2.92 -9.22 11.60
CA ASP A 20 -3.46 -8.00 12.20
C ASP A 20 -4.38 -7.24 11.23
N ALA A 21 -4.06 -7.28 9.94
CA ALA A 21 -4.71 -6.47 8.91
C ALA A 21 -5.20 -7.29 7.71
N GLY A 22 -5.03 -8.61 7.71
CA GLY A 22 -5.49 -9.49 6.63
C GLY A 22 -4.81 -9.24 5.28
N MET A 23 -3.64 -8.57 5.25
CA MET A 23 -2.96 -8.22 4.01
C MET A 23 -1.45 -8.49 4.02
N PRO A 24 -0.83 -8.71 2.84
CA PRO A 24 0.63 -8.78 2.71
C PRO A 24 1.31 -7.44 2.96
N HIS A 25 2.58 -7.47 3.36
CA HIS A 25 3.43 -6.30 3.56
C HIS A 25 3.54 -5.41 2.32
N THR A 26 3.58 -6.01 1.13
CA THR A 26 3.58 -5.24 -0.13
C THR A 26 2.34 -4.34 -0.24
N TYR A 27 1.18 -4.79 0.23
CA TYR A 27 -0.08 -4.05 0.10
C TYR A 27 -0.12 -2.92 1.12
N TYR A 28 0.33 -3.20 2.34
CA TYR A 28 0.54 -2.18 3.37
C TYR A 28 1.47 -1.07 2.89
N GLY A 29 2.59 -1.43 2.23
CA GLY A 29 3.51 -0.46 1.64
C GLY A 29 2.88 0.48 0.61
N LEU A 30 1.93 0.00 -0.21
CA LEU A 30 1.18 0.85 -1.14
C LEU A 30 0.32 1.88 -0.41
N LEU A 31 -0.33 1.49 0.69
CA LEU A 31 -1.14 2.38 1.51
C LEU A 31 -0.27 3.43 2.19
N VAL A 32 0.90 3.04 2.72
CA VAL A 32 1.88 3.97 3.29
C VAL A 32 2.32 4.99 2.24
N GLN A 33 2.67 4.55 1.03
CA GLN A 33 3.05 5.47 -0.06
C GLN A 33 1.92 6.44 -0.44
N LEU A 34 0.67 5.96 -0.51
CA LEU A 34 -0.47 6.83 -0.76
C LEU A 34 -0.71 7.81 0.38
N SER A 35 -0.54 7.40 1.64
CA SER A 35 -0.74 8.26 2.81
C SER A 35 0.23 9.46 2.84
N GLN A 36 1.45 9.28 2.34
CA GLN A 36 2.48 10.31 2.23
C GLN A 36 2.35 11.18 0.97
N ALA A 37 1.54 10.76 -0.01
CA ALA A 37 1.34 11.49 -1.25
C ALA A 37 0.45 12.73 -1.03
N PRO A 38 0.68 13.84 -1.77
CA PRO A 38 -0.21 15.00 -1.74
C PRO A 38 -1.66 14.59 -2.04
N ARG A 39 -2.61 15.04 -1.22
CA ARG A 39 -4.04 14.67 -1.31
C ARG A 39 -4.30 13.16 -1.25
N ARG A 40 -3.37 12.40 -0.67
CA ARG A 40 -3.40 10.94 -0.50
C ARG A 40 -3.67 10.16 -1.79
N ARG A 41 -3.18 10.69 -2.90
CA ARG A 41 -3.44 10.15 -4.24
C ARG A 41 -2.19 10.10 -5.08
N MET A 42 -2.09 9.07 -5.92
CA MET A 42 -0.96 8.89 -6.83
C MET A 42 -1.40 8.23 -8.13
N ARG A 43 -0.77 8.59 -9.24
CA ARG A 43 -0.99 7.94 -10.53
C ARG A 43 -0.60 6.47 -10.44
N MET A 44 -1.37 5.56 -11.03
CA MET A 44 -1.07 4.12 -11.03
C MET A 44 0.34 3.80 -11.58
N THR A 45 0.78 4.50 -12.63
CA THR A 45 2.13 4.33 -13.19
C THR A 45 3.24 4.77 -12.23
N GLU A 46 3.02 5.88 -11.52
CA GLU A 46 3.97 6.40 -10.54
C GLU A 46 4.01 5.50 -9.30
N LEU A 47 2.85 5.05 -8.82
CA LEU A 47 2.74 4.13 -7.69
C LEU A 47 3.45 2.81 -7.98
N ALA A 48 3.28 2.25 -9.19
CA ALA A 48 3.97 1.02 -9.60
C ALA A 48 5.50 1.20 -9.59
N ARG A 49 5.98 2.33 -10.12
CA ARG A 49 7.41 2.68 -10.15
C ARG A 49 7.97 2.84 -8.74
N ASN A 50 7.27 3.56 -7.87
CA ASN A 50 7.71 3.83 -6.49
C ASN A 50 7.70 2.56 -5.64
N ALA A 51 6.72 1.67 -5.84
CA ALA A 51 6.64 0.38 -5.19
C ALA A 51 7.55 -0.69 -5.82
N LYS A 52 8.25 -0.38 -6.93
CA LYS A 52 9.10 -1.30 -7.69
C LYS A 52 8.38 -2.58 -8.12
N ILE A 53 7.09 -2.49 -8.44
CA ILE A 53 6.28 -3.61 -8.93
C ILE A 53 5.77 -3.35 -10.34
N THR A 54 5.40 -4.42 -11.04
CA THR A 54 4.80 -4.28 -12.38
C THR A 54 3.42 -3.64 -12.30
N ARG A 55 2.99 -2.98 -13.37
CA ARG A 55 1.65 -2.38 -13.47
C ARG A 55 0.54 -3.41 -13.29
N SER A 56 0.73 -4.63 -13.81
CA SER A 56 -0.23 -5.72 -13.64
C SER A 56 -0.38 -6.12 -12.17
N ARG A 57 0.75 -6.34 -11.47
CA ARG A 57 0.75 -6.65 -10.03
C ARG A 57 0.10 -5.54 -9.21
N LEU A 58 0.38 -4.27 -9.54
CA LEU A 58 -0.28 -3.14 -8.89
C LEU A 58 -1.80 -3.15 -9.14
N SER A 59 -2.25 -3.35 -10.37
CA SER A 59 -3.68 -3.37 -10.69
C SER A 59 -4.44 -4.43 -9.88
N HIS A 60 -3.85 -5.62 -9.71
CA HIS A 60 -4.42 -6.66 -8.86
C HIS A 60 -4.42 -6.27 -7.37
N ALA A 61 -3.33 -5.69 -6.87
CA ALA A 61 -3.25 -5.22 -5.50
C ALA A 61 -4.31 -4.15 -5.20
N ILE A 62 -4.40 -3.13 -6.06
CA ILE A 62 -5.39 -2.05 -5.91
C ILE A 62 -6.81 -2.60 -5.98
N ALA A 63 -7.12 -3.53 -6.89
CA ALA A 63 -8.47 -4.13 -6.95
C ALA A 63 -8.86 -4.84 -5.64
N ARG A 64 -7.91 -5.50 -4.97
CA ARG A 64 -8.15 -6.14 -3.66
C ARG A 64 -8.25 -5.11 -2.53
N LEU A 65 -7.43 -4.05 -2.55
CA LEU A 65 -7.53 -2.94 -1.60
C LEU A 65 -8.84 -2.16 -1.74
N GLU A 66 -9.34 -2.00 -2.97
CA GLU A 66 -10.66 -1.42 -3.27
C GLU A 66 -11.79 -2.29 -2.76
N LYS A 67 -11.70 -3.61 -2.92
CA LYS A 67 -12.70 -4.56 -2.38
C LYS A 67 -12.82 -4.45 -0.85
N ASN A 68 -11.74 -4.11 -0.17
CA ASN A 68 -11.71 -3.90 1.28
C ASN A 68 -12.06 -2.46 1.70
N GLY A 69 -12.33 -1.56 0.75
CA GLY A 69 -12.68 -0.16 1.02
C GLY A 69 -11.49 0.74 1.39
N TRP A 70 -10.25 0.27 1.32
CA TRP A 70 -9.07 1.04 1.75
C TRP A 70 -8.51 1.97 0.67
N VAL A 71 -8.81 1.68 -0.58
CA VAL A 71 -8.40 2.50 -1.74
C VAL A 71 -9.61 2.67 -2.65
N ARG A 72 -9.59 3.73 -3.45
CA ARG A 72 -10.49 3.90 -4.60
C ARG A 72 -9.72 4.44 -5.79
N ARG A 73 -10.13 4.08 -7.00
CA ARG A 73 -9.66 4.69 -8.24
C ARG A 73 -10.44 5.95 -8.58
N GLU A 74 -9.72 6.95 -9.08
CA GLU A 74 -10.30 8.15 -9.68
C GLU A 74 -9.72 8.35 -11.08
N ASP A 75 -10.60 8.75 -12.01
CA ASP A 75 -10.17 9.30 -13.29
C ASP A 75 -9.34 10.56 -13.06
N CYS A 76 -8.25 10.69 -13.79
CA CYS A 76 -7.48 11.92 -13.70
C CYS A 76 -7.99 12.97 -14.70
N PRO A 77 -8.34 14.18 -14.24
CA PRO A 77 -8.86 15.22 -15.13
C PRO A 77 -7.91 15.62 -16.26
N SER A 78 -6.59 15.52 -16.02
CA SER A 78 -5.55 15.94 -16.97
C SER A 78 -5.15 14.87 -17.98
N ASP A 79 -5.51 13.59 -17.76
CA ASP A 79 -5.24 12.53 -18.71
C ASP A 79 -6.32 11.45 -18.60
N LYS A 80 -7.20 11.41 -19.61
CA LYS A 80 -8.32 10.46 -19.73
C LYS A 80 -7.87 9.00 -19.78
N ARG A 81 -6.57 8.71 -19.98
CA ARG A 81 -6.03 7.33 -20.03
C ARG A 81 -5.45 6.86 -18.70
N GLY A 82 -5.29 7.74 -17.71
CA GLY A 82 -4.62 7.39 -16.47
C GLY A 82 -5.52 7.48 -15.25
N GLN A 83 -5.50 6.41 -14.44
CA GLN A 83 -6.18 6.33 -13.15
C GLN A 83 -5.25 6.80 -12.02
N ASN A 84 -5.83 7.46 -11.02
CA ASN A 84 -5.19 7.69 -9.73
C ASN A 84 -5.70 6.64 -8.73
N ALA A 85 -4.80 6.10 -7.92
CA ALA A 85 -5.18 5.43 -6.69
C ALA A 85 -5.29 6.48 -5.59
N VAL A 86 -6.36 6.43 -4.79
CA VAL A 86 -6.63 7.35 -3.69
C VAL A 86 -6.85 6.53 -2.42
N LEU A 87 -6.11 6.85 -1.36
CA LEU A 87 -6.33 6.27 -0.05
C LEU A 87 -7.63 6.82 0.55
N THR A 88 -8.50 5.94 1.02
CA THR A 88 -9.73 6.31 1.73
C THR A 88 -9.44 6.60 3.20
N ASP A 89 -10.42 7.17 3.91
CA ASP A 89 -10.29 7.37 5.36
C ASP A 89 -10.24 6.02 6.10
N ASP A 90 -11.02 5.02 5.66
CA ASP A 90 -10.94 3.65 6.20
C ASP A 90 -9.56 3.03 6.00
N GLY A 91 -8.93 3.27 4.85
CA GLY A 91 -7.57 2.83 4.57
C GLY A 91 -6.54 3.52 5.47
N LEU A 92 -6.74 4.81 5.78
CA LEU A 92 -5.91 5.53 6.72
C LEU A 92 -6.08 5.03 8.16
N ASP A 93 -7.30 4.76 8.59
CA ASP A 93 -7.57 4.22 9.92
C ASP A 93 -7.02 2.80 10.06
N MET A 94 -7.08 1.99 9.00
CA MET A 94 -6.40 0.71 8.94
C MET A 94 -4.89 0.87 9.13
N LEU A 95 -4.25 1.82 8.43
CA LEU A 95 -2.82 2.11 8.61
C LEU A 95 -2.50 2.49 10.06
N ARG A 96 -3.34 3.29 10.71
CA ARG A 96 -3.14 3.68 12.12
C ARG A 96 -3.24 2.51 13.08
N ARG A 97 -4.18 1.59 12.84
CA ARG A 97 -4.39 0.37 13.66
C ARG A 97 -3.33 -0.69 13.44
N SER A 98 -2.83 -0.78 12.21
CA SER A 98 -1.90 -1.81 11.76
C SER A 98 -0.45 -1.34 11.76
N ALA A 99 -0.22 -0.06 12.08
CA ALA A 99 1.11 0.43 12.36
C ALA A 99 1.70 -0.48 13.44
N PRO A 100 2.80 -1.23 13.13
CA PRO A 100 3.58 -1.84 14.19
C PRO A 100 3.91 -0.72 15.16
N GLY A 101 3.92 -0.98 16.48
CA GLY A 101 4.25 0.02 17.50
C GLY A 101 5.66 0.62 17.36
N HIS A 102 5.91 1.37 16.29
CA HIS A 102 7.13 2.09 15.95
C HIS A 102 7.08 3.53 16.49
N VAL A 103 6.03 3.89 17.22
CA VAL A 103 5.85 5.21 17.85
C VAL A 103 6.20 5.19 19.35
N GLU A 104 6.65 4.06 19.91
CA GLU A 104 7.18 4.00 21.29
C GLU A 104 8.68 3.63 21.37
N ALA A 105 9.42 3.70 20.26
CA ALA A 105 10.87 3.48 20.26
C ALA A 105 11.61 4.62 19.56
N VAL A 106 11.42 5.85 20.07
CA VAL A 106 12.37 6.97 19.90
C VAL A 106 12.75 7.47 21.28
#